data_AF-A0A328SE13-F1
#
_entry.id   AF-A0A328SE13-F1
#
_cell.length_a   1.000
_cell.length_b   1.000
_cell.length_c   1.000
_cell.angle_alpha   90.00
_cell.angle_beta   90.00
_cell.angle_gamma   90.00
#
_symmetry.space_group_name_H-M   'P 1'
#
loop_
_entity.id
_entity.type
_entity.pdbx_description
1 polymer ?
#
loop_
_entity_poly.entity_id
_entity_poly.type
_entity_poly.pdbx_seq_one_letter_code
_entity_poly.pdbx_strand_id
1 'polypeptide(L)'
;MSEDEIVRKSIQVKTSLWDRFQKKIEEVYGTTYKKQGEAIENALINYINGIENDPEEVEKLKNQLNNINNENSQLKTQNTEYTNKINNLKEKINELQSRYDEQKNENQNIKEELQKTKNENTEMMNKIQQDTNQIQHSTKSIKELEVNENKLQTSLKSKSDELNKISQDNKDLTTKNKELTDELMDLKLKVNEYKKDVDSFKDKEKLYEESIAEKDKRNKLLEDQIKDLKNDKKNNVEEIKELKEERKTLTKDKNEIAQNLETTEQQYDNQIKEYKKLVNKREHTQEVLNKQQDELNEAMKKLEKYSYAMGKLENMSLIDRLFNRIPTEVKQLAPGEEEKDD
;
A
#
# COMPACT_ATOMS: atom_id res chain seq x y z
N MET A 1 -203.76 -0.74 -12.12
CA MET A 1 -202.54 -1.13 -12.86
C MET A 1 -201.35 -0.47 -12.18
N SER A 2 -200.44 -1.13 -11.48
CA SER A 2 -200.53 -2.39 -10.72
C SER A 2 -200.87 -2.02 -9.27
N GLU A 3 -201.88 -2.67 -8.67
CA GLU A 3 -202.21 -2.44 -7.26
C GLU A 3 -201.03 -2.94 -6.41
N ASP A 4 -200.40 -2.02 -5.66
CA ASP A 4 -199.38 -2.41 -4.68
C ASP A 4 -200.01 -3.39 -3.71
N GLU A 5 -199.51 -4.62 -3.71
CA GLU A 5 -199.92 -5.68 -2.82
C GLU A 5 -199.50 -5.28 -1.40
N ILE A 6 -200.40 -4.62 -0.66
CA ILE A 6 -200.14 -4.19 0.72
C ILE A 6 -200.10 -5.42 1.62
N VAL A 7 -198.92 -6.03 1.73
CA VAL A 7 -198.65 -7.10 2.68
C VAL A 7 -198.52 -6.50 4.08
N ARG A 8 -199.59 -6.56 4.87
CA ARG A 8 -199.56 -6.17 6.30
C ARG A 8 -198.75 -7.18 7.11
N LYS A 9 -197.51 -6.84 7.43
CA LYS A 9 -196.69 -7.56 8.43
C LYS A 9 -196.73 -6.80 9.75
N SER A 10 -197.27 -7.44 10.79
CA SER A 10 -197.27 -6.90 12.14
C SER A 10 -195.90 -7.13 12.78
N ILE A 11 -195.20 -6.06 13.11
CA ILE A 11 -193.91 -6.13 13.82
C ILE A 11 -194.16 -5.77 15.28
N GLN A 12 -193.77 -6.63 16.21
CA GLN A 12 -193.79 -6.28 17.63
C GLN A 12 -192.58 -5.40 17.95
N VAL A 13 -192.83 -4.10 18.14
CA VAL A 13 -191.84 -3.15 18.60
C VAL A 13 -192.04 -2.95 20.11
N LYS A 14 -190.96 -2.95 20.89
CA LYS A 14 -191.04 -2.66 22.33
C LYS A 14 -191.70 -1.30 22.54
N THR A 15 -192.72 -1.24 23.40
CA THR A 15 -193.56 -0.04 23.60
C THR A 15 -192.74 1.20 23.91
N SER A 16 -191.75 1.10 24.79
CA SER A 16 -190.87 2.23 25.14
C SER A 16 -190.02 2.74 23.97
N LEU A 17 -189.67 1.87 23.03
CA LEU A 17 -188.94 2.22 21.82
C LEU A 17 -189.88 2.87 20.81
N TRP A 18 -191.10 2.33 20.68
CA TRP A 18 -192.15 2.88 19.83
C TRP A 18 -192.57 4.27 20.28
N ASP A 19 -192.77 4.49 21.58
CA ASP A 19 -193.13 5.79 22.15
C ASP A 19 -192.02 6.84 21.94
N ARG A 20 -190.75 6.43 22.13
CA ARG A 20 -189.60 7.30 21.83
C ARG A 20 -189.51 7.63 20.34
N PHE A 21 -189.73 6.64 19.49
CA PHE A 21 -189.74 6.82 18.05
C PHE A 21 -190.87 7.77 17.64
N GLN A 22 -192.11 7.52 18.06
CA GLN A 22 -193.24 8.41 17.79
C GLN A 22 -192.99 9.84 18.29
N LYS A 23 -192.43 10.01 19.50
CA LYS A 23 -192.09 11.33 20.01
C LYS A 23 -191.03 12.03 19.14
N LYS A 24 -190.01 11.29 18.68
CA LYS A 24 -189.00 11.85 17.79
C LYS A 24 -189.56 12.21 16.41
N ILE A 25 -190.48 11.39 15.89
CA ILE A 25 -191.21 11.67 14.65
C ILE A 25 -192.07 12.92 14.82
N GLU A 26 -192.82 13.04 15.91
CA GLU A 26 -193.63 14.23 16.22
C GLU A 26 -192.77 15.49 16.41
N GLU A 27 -191.63 15.40 17.10
CA GLU A 27 -190.69 16.51 17.29
C GLU A 27 -190.10 17.00 15.95
N VAL A 28 -189.75 16.10 15.04
CA VAL A 28 -189.05 16.43 13.80
C VAL A 28 -190.01 16.80 12.67
N TYR A 29 -191.16 16.16 12.58
CA TYR A 29 -192.10 16.31 11.45
C TYR A 29 -193.44 16.95 11.84
N GLY A 30 -193.71 17.21 13.12
CA GLY A 30 -194.79 18.08 13.60
C GLY A 30 -196.22 17.58 13.32
N THR A 31 -196.58 16.35 13.70
CA THR A 31 -197.88 15.76 13.31
C THR A 31 -198.89 15.53 14.45
N THR A 32 -200.18 15.66 14.14
CA THR A 32 -201.31 15.12 14.93
C THR A 32 -201.70 13.71 14.48
N TYR A 33 -202.11 12.83 15.40
CA TYR A 33 -202.36 11.37 15.27
C TYR A 33 -202.85 10.83 13.90
N LYS A 34 -203.71 11.56 13.18
CA LYS A 34 -204.19 11.17 11.83
C LYS A 34 -203.12 11.18 10.73
N LYS A 35 -201.98 11.84 10.92
CA LYS A 35 -200.88 11.94 9.95
C LYS A 35 -199.60 11.19 10.36
N GLN A 36 -199.64 10.41 11.43
CA GLN A 36 -198.45 9.69 11.93
C GLN A 36 -197.88 8.68 10.92
N GLY A 37 -198.73 8.02 10.11
CA GLY A 37 -198.25 7.09 9.08
C GLY A 37 -197.38 7.76 8.03
N GLU A 38 -197.82 8.93 7.53
CA GLU A 38 -197.11 9.75 6.54
C GLU A 38 -195.78 10.29 7.11
N ALA A 39 -195.75 10.64 8.40
CA ALA A 39 -194.53 11.10 9.06
C ALA A 39 -193.50 9.98 9.28
N ILE A 40 -193.97 8.77 9.62
CA ILE A 40 -193.12 7.59 9.77
C ILE A 40 -192.57 7.17 8.41
N GLU A 41 -193.39 7.21 7.36
CA GLU A 41 -192.97 6.95 5.99
C GLU A 41 -191.92 7.98 5.54
N ASN A 42 -192.14 9.28 5.75
CA ASN A 42 -191.14 10.32 5.48
C ASN A 42 -189.85 10.12 6.28
N ALA A 43 -189.92 9.67 7.54
CA ALA A 43 -188.74 9.39 8.34
C ALA A 43 -187.99 8.14 7.90
N LEU A 44 -188.69 7.10 7.44
CA LEU A 44 -188.07 5.93 6.83
C LEU A 44 -187.42 6.28 5.50
N ILE A 45 -188.10 7.08 4.67
CA ILE A 45 -187.54 7.63 3.43
C ILE A 45 -186.27 8.45 3.75
N ASN A 46 -186.31 9.34 4.75
CA ASN A 46 -185.13 10.12 5.16
C ASN A 46 -184.02 9.27 5.80
N TYR A 47 -184.35 8.20 6.52
CA TYR A 47 -183.36 7.30 7.11
C TYR A 47 -182.69 6.42 6.04
N ILE A 48 -183.46 5.89 5.09
CA ILE A 48 -182.96 5.15 3.93
C ILE A 48 -182.11 6.08 3.06
N ASN A 49 -182.63 7.27 2.75
CA ASN A 49 -181.88 8.28 2.00
C ASN A 49 -180.65 8.79 2.76
N GLY A 50 -180.68 8.86 4.09
CA GLY A 50 -179.55 9.29 4.92
C GLY A 50 -178.46 8.23 5.09
N ILE A 51 -178.81 6.94 4.95
CA ILE A 51 -177.83 5.84 4.91
C ILE A 51 -177.18 5.73 3.52
N GLU A 52 -177.94 5.99 2.44
CA GLU A 52 -177.40 6.00 1.08
C GLU A 52 -176.75 7.36 0.71
N ASN A 53 -177.07 8.44 1.42
CA ASN A 53 -176.58 9.80 1.17
C ASN A 53 -176.30 10.55 2.48
N ASP A 54 -175.25 10.16 3.23
CA ASP A 54 -174.35 11.18 3.78
C ASP A 54 -173.16 11.29 2.82
N PRO A 55 -173.35 11.95 1.66
CA PRO A 55 -172.31 12.04 0.66
C PRO A 55 -171.14 12.85 1.21
N GLU A 56 -171.37 13.67 2.24
CA GLU A 56 -170.38 14.53 2.84
C GLU A 56 -169.41 13.73 3.71
N GLU A 57 -169.90 12.78 4.53
CA GLU A 57 -169.04 11.86 5.29
C GLU A 57 -168.31 10.88 4.37
N VAL A 58 -168.98 10.33 3.35
CA VAL A 58 -168.36 9.46 2.34
C VAL A 58 -167.29 10.22 1.56
N GLU A 59 -167.54 11.48 1.18
CA GLU A 59 -166.57 12.31 0.47
C GLU A 59 -165.41 12.72 1.38
N LYS A 60 -165.64 13.00 2.68
CA LYS A 60 -164.58 13.22 3.66
C LYS A 60 -163.69 11.99 3.82
N LEU A 61 -164.26 10.80 3.95
CA LEU A 61 -163.51 9.55 4.06
C LEU A 61 -162.75 9.23 2.76
N LYS A 62 -163.35 9.48 1.58
CA LYS A 62 -162.64 9.36 0.29
C LYS A 62 -161.46 10.32 0.20
N ASN A 63 -161.63 11.57 0.62
CA ASN A 63 -160.56 12.56 0.63
C ASN A 63 -159.44 12.19 1.61
N GLN A 64 -159.78 11.67 2.80
CA GLN A 64 -158.80 11.13 3.73
C GLN A 64 -158.07 9.92 3.16
N LEU A 65 -158.78 8.99 2.53
CA LEU A 65 -158.18 7.82 1.87
C LEU A 65 -157.23 8.22 0.74
N ASN A 66 -157.61 9.20 -0.08
CA ASN A 66 -156.77 9.75 -1.14
C ASN A 66 -155.51 10.42 -0.57
N ASN A 67 -155.64 11.21 0.50
CA ASN A 67 -154.50 11.83 1.16
C ASN A 67 -153.54 10.79 1.74
N ILE A 68 -154.06 9.78 2.45
CA ILE A 68 -153.27 8.67 2.99
C ILE A 68 -152.58 7.89 1.87
N ASN A 69 -153.26 7.62 0.76
CA ASN A 69 -152.67 6.93 -0.39
C ASN A 69 -151.54 7.75 -1.04
N ASN A 70 -151.70 9.06 -1.12
CA ASN A 70 -150.68 9.98 -1.63
C ASN A 70 -149.46 10.00 -0.69
N GLU A 71 -149.67 10.15 0.62
CA GLU A 71 -148.60 10.12 1.63
C GLU A 71 -147.86 8.79 1.62
N ASN A 72 -148.58 7.67 1.56
CA ASN A 72 -147.98 6.33 1.49
C ASN A 72 -147.16 6.15 0.19
N SER A 73 -147.61 6.72 -0.92
CA SER A 73 -146.85 6.72 -2.18
C SER A 73 -145.56 7.55 -2.08
N GLN A 74 -145.62 8.71 -1.40
CA GLN A 74 -144.44 9.54 -1.13
C GLN A 74 -143.45 8.82 -0.20
N LEU A 75 -143.94 8.21 0.89
CA LEU A 75 -143.12 7.43 1.83
C LEU A 75 -142.45 6.24 1.14
N LYS A 76 -143.15 5.52 0.26
CA LYS A 76 -142.54 4.45 -0.55
C LYS A 76 -141.42 4.97 -1.44
N THR A 77 -141.60 6.13 -2.05
CA THR A 77 -140.58 6.78 -2.89
C THR A 77 -139.35 7.12 -2.05
N GLN A 78 -139.55 7.78 -0.90
CA GLN A 78 -138.46 8.11 0.03
C GLN A 78 -137.73 6.87 0.55
N ASN A 79 -138.45 5.80 0.89
CA ASN A 79 -137.82 4.55 1.31
C ASN A 79 -136.95 3.96 0.20
N THR A 80 -137.39 4.06 -1.05
CA THR A 80 -136.60 3.60 -2.20
C THR A 80 -135.34 4.43 -2.36
N GLU A 81 -135.43 5.76 -2.24
CA GLU A 81 -134.27 6.66 -2.28
C GLU A 81 -133.27 6.40 -1.14
N TYR A 82 -133.75 6.21 0.09
CA TYR A 82 -132.88 5.89 1.23
C TYR A 82 -132.23 4.52 1.08
N THR A 83 -132.95 3.53 0.56
CA THR A 83 -132.39 2.21 0.25
C THR A 83 -131.24 2.32 -0.77
N ASN A 84 -131.43 3.12 -1.82
CA ASN A 84 -130.38 3.36 -2.82
C ASN A 84 -129.16 4.09 -2.20
N LYS A 85 -129.39 5.12 -1.37
CA LYS A 85 -128.31 5.81 -0.65
C LYS A 85 -127.52 4.87 0.25
N ILE A 86 -128.21 3.98 0.99
CA ILE A 86 -127.58 2.98 1.85
C ILE A 86 -126.72 2.03 1.03
N ASN A 87 -127.21 1.56 -0.12
CA ASN A 87 -126.45 0.66 -0.99
C ASN A 87 -125.19 1.35 -1.54
N ASN A 88 -125.30 2.58 -2.03
CA ASN A 88 -124.14 3.35 -2.51
C ASN A 88 -123.11 3.61 -1.40
N LEU A 89 -123.57 3.89 -0.17
CA LEU A 89 -122.67 4.08 0.98
C LEU A 89 -121.97 2.77 1.35
N LYS A 90 -122.65 1.63 1.31
CA LYS A 90 -122.04 0.30 1.53
C LYS A 90 -120.96 0.01 0.51
N GLU A 91 -121.22 0.27 -0.78
CA GLU A 91 -120.22 0.10 -1.84
C GLU A 91 -118.98 0.96 -1.58
N LYS A 92 -119.19 2.23 -1.23
CA LYS A 92 -118.08 3.15 -0.93
C LYS A 92 -117.28 2.76 0.31
N ILE A 93 -117.95 2.21 1.34
CA ILE A 93 -117.28 1.66 2.52
C ILE A 93 -116.39 0.48 2.10
N ASN A 94 -116.90 -0.44 1.29
CA ASN A 94 -116.12 -1.58 0.82
C ASN A 94 -114.90 -1.15 0.00
N GLU A 95 -115.05 -0.18 -0.91
CA GLU A 95 -113.93 0.37 -1.69
C GLU A 95 -112.86 1.02 -0.81
N LEU A 96 -113.27 1.81 0.18
CA LEU A 96 -112.35 2.44 1.13
C LEU A 96 -111.63 1.40 1.98
N GLN A 97 -112.31 0.31 2.34
CA GLN A 97 -111.73 -0.77 3.12
C GLN A 97 -110.67 -1.54 2.31
N SER A 98 -110.95 -1.84 1.04
CA SER A 98 -109.95 -2.44 0.13
C SER A 98 -108.72 -1.54 -0.04
N ARG A 99 -108.91 -0.23 -0.24
CA ARG A 99 -107.77 0.72 -0.32
C ARG A 99 -106.97 0.80 0.96
N TYR A 100 -107.64 0.75 2.12
CA TYR A 100 -106.97 0.73 3.41
C TYR A 100 -106.09 -0.52 3.56
N ASP A 101 -106.59 -1.69 3.18
CA ASP A 101 -105.84 -2.94 3.25
C ASP A 101 -104.65 -2.95 2.28
N GLU A 102 -104.82 -2.42 1.06
CA GLU A 102 -103.72 -2.23 0.10
C GLU A 102 -102.62 -1.33 0.65
N GLN A 103 -102.97 -0.15 1.17
CA GLN A 103 -102.00 0.79 1.76
C GLN A 103 -101.32 0.24 3.01
N LYS A 104 -102.04 -0.56 3.79
CA LYS A 104 -101.47 -1.24 4.97
C LYS A 104 -100.40 -2.25 4.55
N ASN A 105 -100.67 -3.04 3.51
CA ASN A 105 -99.72 -4.02 2.98
C ASN A 105 -98.50 -3.32 2.34
N GLU A 106 -98.72 -2.26 1.57
CA GLU A 106 -97.64 -1.45 0.99
C GLU A 106 -96.72 -0.86 2.07
N ASN A 107 -97.30 -0.30 3.14
CA ASN A 107 -96.54 0.18 4.29
C ASN A 107 -95.74 -0.91 5.00
N GLN A 108 -96.23 -2.14 5.03
CA GLN A 108 -95.49 -3.26 5.59
C GLN A 108 -94.28 -3.62 4.71
N ASN A 109 -94.48 -3.72 3.40
CA ASN A 109 -93.40 -4.01 2.45
C ASN A 109 -92.30 -2.94 2.51
N ILE A 110 -92.68 -1.66 2.54
CA ILE A 110 -91.72 -0.55 2.67
C ILE A 110 -90.91 -0.65 3.96
N LYS A 111 -91.52 -1.04 5.09
CA LYS A 111 -90.81 -1.24 6.36
C LYS A 111 -89.79 -2.38 6.27
N GLU A 112 -90.14 -3.46 5.60
CA GLU A 112 -89.24 -4.61 5.40
C GLU A 112 -88.06 -4.24 4.51
N GLU A 113 -88.29 -3.52 3.40
CA GLU A 113 -87.22 -3.01 2.53
C GLU A 113 -86.31 -2.01 3.24
N LEU A 114 -86.88 -1.11 4.05
CA LEU A 114 -86.11 -0.17 4.85
C LEU A 114 -85.20 -0.91 5.84
N GLN A 115 -85.70 -1.95 6.50
CA GLN A 115 -84.92 -2.74 7.43
C GLN A 115 -83.79 -3.50 6.72
N LYS A 116 -84.06 -4.06 5.54
CA LYS A 116 -83.05 -4.72 4.71
C LYS A 116 -81.93 -3.75 4.33
N THR A 117 -82.29 -2.59 3.79
CA THR A 117 -81.34 -1.54 3.40
C THR A 117 -80.50 -1.05 4.58
N LYS A 118 -81.10 -0.93 5.77
CA LYS A 118 -80.39 -0.55 6.99
C LYS A 118 -79.35 -1.60 7.39
N ASN A 119 -79.67 -2.88 7.28
CA ASN A 119 -78.74 -3.96 7.56
C ASN A 119 -77.57 -3.95 6.57
N GLU A 120 -77.86 -3.85 5.27
CA GLU A 120 -76.84 -3.76 4.21
C GLU A 120 -75.89 -2.57 4.42
N ASN A 121 -76.42 -1.39 4.79
CA ASN A 121 -75.60 -0.22 5.14
C ASN A 121 -74.69 -0.48 6.35
N THR A 122 -75.19 -1.19 7.36
CA THR A 122 -74.40 -1.54 8.55
C THR A 122 -73.26 -2.48 8.20
N GLU A 123 -73.52 -3.49 7.37
CA GLU A 123 -72.50 -4.41 6.87
C GLU A 123 -71.43 -3.68 6.05
N MET A 124 -71.86 -2.77 5.16
CA MET A 124 -70.94 -1.99 4.34
C MET A 124 -70.07 -1.06 5.18
N MET A 125 -70.63 -0.40 6.20
CA MET A 125 -69.87 0.41 7.15
C MET A 125 -68.82 -0.41 7.91
N ASN A 126 -69.17 -1.61 8.35
CA ASN A 126 -68.22 -2.51 9.02
C ASN A 126 -67.07 -2.91 8.09
N LYS A 127 -67.37 -3.19 6.82
CA LYS A 127 -66.35 -3.53 5.82
C LYS A 127 -65.42 -2.35 5.53
N ILE A 128 -65.97 -1.15 5.36
CA ILE A 128 -65.18 0.09 5.21
C ILE A 128 -64.25 0.29 6.41
N GLN A 129 -64.72 0.03 7.63
CA GLN A 129 -63.88 0.14 8.83
C GLN A 129 -62.74 -0.88 8.83
N GLN A 130 -63.00 -2.12 8.41
CA GLN A 130 -61.98 -3.16 8.29
C GLN A 130 -60.92 -2.79 7.25
N ASP A 131 -61.35 -2.35 6.06
CA ASP A 131 -60.46 -1.94 4.98
C ASP A 131 -59.62 -0.71 5.40
N THR A 132 -60.23 0.25 6.10
CA THR A 132 -59.54 1.42 6.65
C THR A 132 -58.42 1.00 7.62
N ASN A 133 -58.70 0.05 8.52
CA ASN A 133 -57.71 -0.45 9.47
C ASN A 133 -56.56 -1.19 8.74
N GLN A 134 -56.87 -1.98 7.71
CA GLN A 134 -55.85 -2.64 6.88
C GLN A 134 -54.96 -1.61 6.17
N ILE A 135 -55.56 -0.60 5.52
CA ILE A 135 -54.82 0.47 4.86
C ILE A 135 -53.89 1.19 5.83
N GLN A 136 -54.36 1.49 7.04
CA GLN A 136 -53.52 2.11 8.07
C GLN A 136 -52.33 1.22 8.47
N HIS A 137 -52.54 -0.09 8.59
CA HIS A 137 -51.45 -1.02 8.91
C HIS A 137 -50.44 -1.10 7.78
N SER A 138 -50.88 -1.30 6.53
CA SER A 138 -50.01 -1.32 5.35
C SER A 138 -49.24 -0.01 5.19
N THR A 139 -49.87 1.13 5.46
CA THR A 139 -49.21 2.45 5.41
C THR A 139 -48.08 2.56 6.43
N LYS A 140 -48.25 2.01 7.65
CA LYS A 140 -47.17 1.98 8.66
C LYS A 140 -46.02 1.08 8.20
N SER A 141 -46.32 -0.11 7.70
CA SER A 141 -45.29 -1.03 7.19
C SER A 141 -44.49 -0.44 6.02
N ILE A 142 -45.14 0.28 5.10
CA ILE A 142 -44.45 0.98 4.00
C ILE A 142 -43.45 2.01 4.55
N LYS A 143 -43.87 2.84 5.52
CA LYS A 143 -42.97 3.84 6.14
C LYS A 143 -41.77 3.20 6.83
N GLU A 144 -41.97 2.06 7.50
CA GLU A 144 -40.88 1.32 8.13
C GLU A 144 -39.89 0.75 7.10
N LEU A 145 -40.40 0.24 5.97
CA LEU A 145 -39.59 -0.22 4.85
C LEU A 145 -38.78 0.92 4.21
N GLU A 146 -39.40 2.07 3.97
CA GLU A 146 -38.72 3.27 3.44
C GLU A 146 -37.57 3.72 4.36
N VAL A 147 -37.78 3.71 5.68
CA VAL A 147 -36.72 4.06 6.64
C VAL A 147 -35.58 3.04 6.58
N ASN A 148 -35.89 1.75 6.45
CA ASN A 148 -34.86 0.71 6.35
C ASN A 148 -34.09 0.78 5.02
N GLU A 149 -34.78 1.05 3.90
CA GLU A 149 -34.16 1.26 2.60
C GLU A 149 -33.15 2.42 2.65
N ASN A 150 -33.54 3.55 3.23
CA ASN A 150 -32.66 4.71 3.40
C ASN A 150 -31.40 4.39 4.23
N LYS A 151 -31.55 3.59 5.31
CA LYS A 151 -30.42 3.14 6.12
C LYS A 151 -29.47 2.23 5.33
N LEU A 152 -30.02 1.30 4.55
CA LEU A 152 -29.24 0.40 3.70
C LEU A 152 -28.48 1.18 2.62
N GLN A 153 -29.13 2.14 1.97
CA GLN A 153 -28.52 2.98 0.95
C GLN A 153 -27.35 3.81 1.53
N THR A 154 -27.52 4.36 2.73
CA THR A 154 -26.46 5.11 3.42
C THR A 154 -25.27 4.20 3.78
N SER A 155 -25.54 3.00 4.28
CA SER A 155 -24.50 2.00 4.59
C SER A 155 -23.73 1.56 3.34
N LEU A 156 -24.43 1.34 2.24
CA LEU A 156 -23.85 0.94 0.95
C LEU A 156 -22.93 2.05 0.40
N LYS A 157 -23.35 3.32 0.50
CA LYS A 157 -22.52 4.46 0.13
C LYS A 157 -21.23 4.52 0.94
N SER A 158 -21.32 4.40 2.27
CA SER A 158 -20.15 4.38 3.16
C SER A 158 -19.16 3.26 2.80
N LYS A 159 -19.66 2.04 2.60
CA LYS A 159 -18.83 0.90 2.17
C LYS A 159 -18.20 1.12 0.79
N SER A 160 -18.90 1.76 -0.13
CA SER A 160 -18.36 2.11 -1.46
C SER A 160 -17.21 3.10 -1.33
N ASP A 161 -17.33 4.10 -0.46
CA ASP A 161 -16.28 5.09 -0.21
C ASP A 161 -15.04 4.44 0.43
N GLU A 162 -15.24 3.54 1.39
CA GLU A 162 -14.16 2.75 2.02
C GLU A 162 -13.43 1.88 0.99
N LEU A 163 -14.17 1.20 0.10
CA LEU A 163 -13.59 0.36 -0.95
C LEU A 163 -12.76 1.17 -1.94
N ASN A 164 -13.22 2.37 -2.30
CA ASN A 164 -12.47 3.29 -3.15
C ASN A 164 -11.16 3.72 -2.50
N LYS A 165 -11.18 4.03 -1.20
CA LYS A 165 -9.96 4.38 -0.44
C LYS A 165 -8.96 3.22 -0.42
N ILE A 166 -9.41 2.02 -0.08
CA ILE A 166 -8.56 0.81 -0.07
C ILE A 166 -7.97 0.54 -1.46
N SER A 167 -8.77 0.74 -2.53
CA SER A 167 -8.29 0.57 -3.90
C SER A 167 -7.17 1.57 -4.23
N GLN A 168 -7.29 2.82 -3.78
CA GLN A 168 -6.25 3.82 -3.96
C GLN A 168 -4.99 3.48 -3.16
N ASP A 169 -5.13 3.14 -1.88
CA ASP A 169 -4.00 2.74 -1.02
C ASP A 169 -3.23 1.54 -1.61
N ASN A 170 -3.94 0.57 -2.20
CA ASN A 170 -3.31 -0.56 -2.89
C ASN A 170 -2.52 -0.15 -4.14
N LYS A 171 -2.99 0.83 -4.91
CA LYS A 171 -2.24 1.36 -6.06
C LYS A 171 -0.95 2.04 -5.61
N ASP A 172 -1.04 2.82 -4.53
CA ASP A 172 0.11 3.53 -3.97
C ASP A 172 1.15 2.54 -3.42
N LEU A 173 0.72 1.51 -2.68
CA LEU A 173 1.58 0.43 -2.21
C LEU A 173 2.22 -0.35 -3.36
N THR A 174 1.47 -0.63 -4.43
CA THR A 174 2.00 -1.30 -5.63
C THR A 174 3.11 -0.47 -6.28
N THR A 175 2.91 0.84 -6.38
CA THR A 175 3.92 1.77 -6.91
C THR A 175 5.16 1.77 -6.02
N LYS A 176 4.99 1.88 -4.70
CA LYS A 176 6.11 1.85 -3.75
C LYS A 176 6.90 0.55 -3.79
N ASN A 177 6.22 -0.59 -3.91
CA ASN A 177 6.88 -1.89 -4.04
C ASN A 177 7.70 -1.98 -5.32
N LYS A 178 7.22 -1.41 -6.43
CA LYS A 178 7.99 -1.36 -7.67
C LYS A 178 9.27 -0.53 -7.49
N GLU A 179 9.16 0.67 -6.92
CA GLU A 179 10.32 1.53 -6.63
C GLU A 179 11.36 0.82 -5.76
N LEU A 180 10.94 0.16 -4.68
CA LEU A 180 11.83 -0.59 -3.80
C LEU A 180 12.49 -1.79 -4.50
N THR A 181 11.76 -2.43 -5.42
CA THR A 181 12.30 -3.54 -6.22
C THR A 181 13.40 -3.05 -7.16
N ASP A 182 13.17 -1.90 -7.82
CA ASP A 182 14.14 -1.27 -8.71
C ASP A 182 15.40 -0.83 -7.92
N GLU A 183 15.22 -0.19 -6.75
CA GLU A 183 16.33 0.20 -5.86
C GLU A 183 17.15 -1.01 -5.38
N LEU A 184 16.48 -2.11 -5.04
CA LEU A 184 17.14 -3.35 -4.64
C LEU A 184 17.95 -3.97 -5.80
N MET A 185 17.48 -3.83 -7.04
CA MET A 185 18.21 -4.27 -8.22
C MET A 185 19.48 -3.45 -8.44
N ASP A 186 19.39 -2.11 -8.32
CA ASP A 186 20.54 -1.21 -8.43
C ASP A 186 21.59 -1.49 -7.34
N LEU A 187 21.15 -1.70 -6.10
CA LEU A 187 22.06 -2.06 -5.00
C LEU A 187 22.77 -3.40 -5.26
N LYS A 188 22.06 -4.40 -5.80
CA LYS A 188 22.67 -5.68 -6.18
C LYS A 188 23.73 -5.51 -7.27
N LEU A 189 23.50 -4.64 -8.25
CA LEU A 189 24.48 -4.33 -9.29
C LEU A 189 25.74 -3.69 -8.69
N LYS A 190 25.58 -2.66 -7.86
CA LYS A 190 26.70 -2.01 -7.15
C LYS A 190 27.51 -2.98 -6.30
N VAL A 191 26.84 -3.88 -5.57
CA VAL A 191 27.52 -4.92 -4.77
C VAL A 191 28.36 -5.85 -5.66
N ASN A 192 27.87 -6.20 -6.85
CA ASN A 192 28.63 -7.04 -7.78
C ASN A 192 29.83 -6.29 -8.38
N GLU A 193 29.71 -4.99 -8.63
CA GLU A 193 30.83 -4.14 -9.05
C GLU A 193 31.91 -4.09 -7.96
N TYR A 194 31.53 -3.79 -6.72
CA TYR A 194 32.49 -3.76 -5.61
C TYR A 194 33.17 -5.12 -5.37
N LYS A 195 32.47 -6.24 -5.57
CA LYS A 195 33.09 -7.57 -5.52
C LYS A 195 34.20 -7.72 -6.56
N LYS A 196 33.96 -7.30 -7.81
CA LYS A 196 34.98 -7.33 -8.87
C LYS A 196 36.17 -6.44 -8.54
N ASP A 197 35.91 -5.26 -7.98
CA ASP A 197 36.99 -4.35 -7.56
C ASP A 197 37.83 -4.98 -6.45
N VAL A 198 37.21 -5.61 -5.45
CA VAL A 198 37.91 -6.35 -4.39
C VAL A 198 38.77 -7.48 -4.96
N ASP A 199 38.24 -8.28 -5.88
CA ASP A 199 39.01 -9.35 -6.53
C ASP A 199 40.21 -8.77 -7.29
N SER A 200 40.02 -7.66 -8.02
CA SER A 200 41.11 -6.97 -8.72
C SER A 200 42.18 -6.43 -7.78
N PHE A 201 41.78 -5.86 -6.64
CA PHE A 201 42.73 -5.39 -5.63
C PHE A 201 43.52 -6.53 -5.01
N LYS A 202 42.87 -7.68 -4.75
CA LYS A 202 43.52 -8.87 -4.23
C LYS A 202 44.56 -9.44 -5.20
N ASP A 203 44.27 -9.44 -6.50
CA ASP A 203 45.23 -9.84 -7.53
C ASP A 203 46.44 -8.89 -7.57
N LYS A 204 46.21 -7.57 -7.45
CA LYS A 204 47.30 -6.58 -7.36
C LYS A 204 48.13 -6.74 -6.09
N GLU A 205 47.50 -6.99 -4.95
CA GLU A 205 48.16 -7.25 -3.68
C GLU A 205 49.11 -8.44 -3.81
N LYS A 206 48.63 -9.55 -4.38
CA LYS A 206 49.45 -10.73 -4.65
C LYS A 206 50.67 -10.42 -5.54
N LEU A 207 50.49 -9.65 -6.61
CA LEU A 207 51.61 -9.23 -7.48
C LEU A 207 52.64 -8.37 -6.73
N TYR A 208 52.18 -7.49 -5.84
CA TYR A 208 53.08 -6.69 -5.01
C TYR A 208 53.82 -7.54 -3.98
N GLU A 209 53.16 -8.52 -3.34
CA GLU A 209 53.81 -9.48 -2.44
C GLU A 209 54.90 -10.28 -3.15
N GLU A 210 54.62 -10.78 -4.36
CA GLU A 210 55.60 -11.49 -5.19
C GLU A 210 56.80 -10.60 -5.54
N SER A 211 56.56 -9.34 -5.91
CA SER A 211 57.63 -8.37 -6.20
C SER A 211 58.49 -8.03 -4.98
N ILE A 212 57.87 -7.88 -3.80
CA ILE A 212 58.59 -7.66 -2.54
C ILE A 212 59.48 -8.87 -2.23
N ALA A 213 58.94 -10.09 -2.31
CA ALA A 213 59.70 -11.31 -2.05
C ALA A 213 60.90 -11.48 -3.00
N GLU A 214 60.78 -11.08 -4.27
CA GLU A 214 61.89 -11.08 -5.23
C GLU A 214 62.96 -10.05 -4.86
N LYS A 215 62.56 -8.83 -4.49
CA LYS A 215 63.49 -7.80 -4.02
C LYS A 215 64.22 -8.23 -2.75
N ASP A 216 63.54 -8.86 -1.80
CA ASP A 216 64.15 -9.37 -0.57
C ASP A 216 65.19 -10.45 -0.86
N LYS A 217 64.90 -11.39 -1.79
CA LYS A 217 65.88 -12.37 -2.25
C LYS A 217 67.10 -11.70 -2.87
N ARG A 218 66.88 -10.67 -3.70
CA ARG A 218 67.97 -9.92 -4.34
C ARG A 218 68.81 -9.15 -3.32
N ASN A 219 68.18 -8.51 -2.34
CA ASN A 219 68.87 -7.82 -1.26
C ASN A 219 69.73 -8.79 -0.45
N LYS A 220 69.20 -9.95 -0.08
CA LYS A 220 69.97 -10.99 0.62
C LYS A 220 71.20 -11.44 -0.18
N LEU A 221 71.04 -11.67 -1.48
CA LEU A 221 72.17 -12.01 -2.36
C LEU A 221 73.22 -10.90 -2.39
N LEU A 222 72.80 -9.63 -2.47
CA LEU A 222 73.70 -8.49 -2.43
C LEU A 222 74.42 -8.36 -1.09
N GLU A 223 73.73 -8.61 0.03
CA GLU A 223 74.33 -8.64 1.38
C GLU A 223 75.40 -9.72 1.50
N ASP A 224 75.13 -10.93 1.00
CA ASP A 224 76.10 -12.03 0.96
C ASP A 224 77.32 -11.64 0.09
N GLN A 225 77.10 -11.07 -1.10
CA GLN A 225 78.18 -10.58 -1.97
C GLN A 225 79.03 -9.48 -1.30
N ILE A 226 78.40 -8.54 -0.59
CA ILE A 226 79.11 -7.49 0.15
C ILE A 226 79.96 -8.11 1.26
N LYS A 227 79.45 -9.13 1.95
CA LYS A 227 80.18 -9.84 3.00
C LYS A 227 81.42 -10.55 2.45
N ASP A 228 81.29 -11.23 1.32
CA ASP A 228 82.40 -11.91 0.65
C ASP A 228 83.46 -10.90 0.21
N LEU A 229 83.08 -9.83 -0.48
CA LEU A 229 84.00 -8.75 -0.87
C LEU A 229 84.70 -8.10 0.32
N LYS A 230 84.02 -7.99 1.47
CA LYS A 230 84.61 -7.43 2.70
C LYS A 230 85.66 -8.38 3.28
N ASN A 231 85.42 -9.68 3.23
CA ASN A 231 86.40 -10.71 3.61
C ASN A 231 87.60 -10.70 2.66
N ASP A 232 87.38 -10.68 1.36
CA ASP A 232 88.44 -10.57 0.35
C ASP A 232 89.28 -9.32 0.57
N LYS A 233 88.64 -8.16 0.79
CA LYS A 233 89.33 -6.92 1.12
C LYS A 233 90.18 -7.06 2.38
N LYS A 234 89.66 -7.71 3.43
CA LYS A 234 90.40 -7.94 4.67
C LYS A 234 91.64 -8.79 4.43
N ASN A 235 91.49 -9.93 3.74
CA ASN A 235 92.59 -10.83 3.39
C ASN A 235 93.65 -10.10 2.56
N ASN A 236 93.25 -9.37 1.53
CA ASN A 236 94.17 -8.60 0.69
C ASN A 236 94.92 -7.52 1.50
N VAL A 237 94.27 -6.90 2.50
CA VAL A 237 94.93 -5.92 3.38
C VAL A 237 95.96 -6.60 4.29
N GLU A 238 95.65 -7.78 4.83
CA GLU A 238 96.59 -8.59 5.61
C GLU A 238 97.78 -9.02 4.74
N GLU A 239 97.54 -9.52 3.53
CA GLU A 239 98.59 -9.89 2.57
C GLU A 239 99.48 -8.69 2.18
N ILE A 240 98.89 -7.52 1.91
CA ILE A 240 99.66 -6.29 1.66
C ILE A 240 100.53 -5.91 2.86
N LYS A 241 100.05 -6.15 4.09
CA LYS A 241 100.83 -5.86 5.31
C LYS A 241 102.01 -6.82 5.45
N GLU A 242 101.80 -8.11 5.20
CA GLU A 242 102.86 -9.13 5.18
C GLU A 242 103.92 -8.80 4.12
N LEU A 243 103.50 -8.53 2.88
CA LEU A 243 104.40 -8.11 1.80
C LEU A 243 105.16 -6.82 2.12
N LYS A 244 104.56 -5.88 2.86
CA LYS A 244 105.25 -4.66 3.32
C LYS A 244 106.32 -4.97 4.36
N GLU A 245 106.05 -5.84 5.32
CA GLU A 245 107.05 -6.24 6.32
C GLU A 245 108.17 -7.06 5.67
N GLU A 246 107.86 -7.98 4.75
CA GLU A 246 108.84 -8.71 3.95
C GLU A 246 109.71 -7.77 3.10
N ARG A 247 109.11 -6.76 2.46
CA ARG A 247 109.88 -5.73 1.75
C ARG A 247 110.81 -4.97 2.69
N LYS A 248 110.40 -4.74 3.95
CA LYS A 248 111.18 -4.03 4.96
C LYS A 248 112.39 -4.85 5.40
N THR A 249 112.21 -6.16 5.62
CA THR A 249 113.31 -7.09 5.92
C THR A 249 114.26 -7.19 4.74
N LEU A 250 113.77 -7.40 3.51
CA LEU A 250 114.60 -7.42 2.30
C LEU A 250 115.38 -6.11 2.10
N THR A 251 114.80 -4.96 2.46
CA THR A 251 115.51 -3.67 2.40
C THR A 251 116.63 -3.60 3.43
N LYS A 252 116.40 -4.13 4.64
CA LYS A 252 117.43 -4.24 5.68
C LYS A 252 118.55 -5.17 5.22
N ASP A 253 118.22 -6.35 4.71
CA ASP A 253 119.16 -7.34 4.21
C ASP A 253 119.98 -6.78 3.05
N LYS A 254 119.33 -6.06 2.11
CA LYS A 254 120.01 -5.35 1.02
C LYS A 254 121.03 -4.33 1.55
N ASN A 255 120.67 -3.56 2.57
CA ASN A 255 121.57 -2.56 3.16
C ASN A 255 122.73 -3.22 3.91
N GLU A 256 122.50 -4.32 4.63
CA GLU A 256 123.54 -5.12 5.28
C GLU A 256 124.51 -5.72 4.24
N ILE A 257 123.99 -6.27 3.14
CA ILE A 257 124.80 -6.76 2.02
C ILE A 257 125.62 -5.61 1.41
N ALA A 258 125.02 -4.44 1.19
CA ALA A 258 125.74 -3.29 0.65
C ALA A 258 126.88 -2.82 1.58
N GLN A 259 126.65 -2.78 2.90
CA GLN A 259 127.68 -2.47 3.90
C GLN A 259 128.79 -3.52 3.92
N ASN A 260 128.43 -4.81 3.85
CA ASN A 260 129.41 -5.89 3.80
C ASN A 260 130.24 -5.84 2.51
N LEU A 261 129.61 -5.52 1.38
CA LEU A 261 130.29 -5.31 0.10
C LEU A 261 131.28 -4.15 0.18
N GLU A 262 130.85 -2.99 0.70
CA GLU A 262 131.70 -1.82 0.91
C GLU A 262 132.89 -2.12 1.83
N THR A 263 132.65 -2.90 2.91
CA THR A 263 133.72 -3.34 3.81
C THR A 263 134.71 -4.27 3.10
N THR A 264 134.21 -5.16 2.23
CA THR A 264 135.04 -6.09 1.43
C THR A 264 135.84 -5.34 0.36
N GLU A 265 135.24 -4.36 -0.31
CA GLU A 265 135.92 -3.46 -1.25
C GLU A 265 137.04 -2.68 -0.56
N GLN A 266 136.78 -2.11 0.62
CA GLN A 266 137.82 -1.46 1.43
C GLN A 266 138.95 -2.41 1.83
N GLN A 267 138.63 -3.67 2.15
CA GLN A 267 139.65 -4.69 2.42
C GLN A 267 140.48 -5.00 1.16
N TYR A 268 139.86 -5.12 -0.01
CA TYR A 268 140.55 -5.28 -1.29
C TYR A 268 141.44 -4.09 -1.62
N ASP A 269 140.95 -2.86 -1.45
CA ASP A 269 141.72 -1.64 -1.67
C ASP A 269 142.93 -1.55 -0.73
N ASN A 270 142.76 -1.96 0.53
CA ASN A 270 143.87 -2.05 1.48
C ASN A 270 144.88 -3.12 1.07
N GLN A 271 144.44 -4.29 0.59
CA GLN A 271 145.34 -5.30 0.05
C GLN A 271 146.09 -4.80 -1.19
N ILE A 272 145.44 -4.04 -2.09
CA ILE A 272 146.08 -3.43 -3.26
C ILE A 272 147.15 -2.41 -2.82
N LYS A 273 146.87 -1.59 -1.80
CA LYS A 273 147.85 -0.65 -1.22
C LYS A 273 149.05 -1.38 -0.62
N GLU A 274 148.82 -2.45 0.13
CA GLU A 274 149.89 -3.30 0.68
C GLU A 274 150.71 -3.96 -0.43
N TYR A 275 150.07 -4.49 -1.48
CA TYR A 275 150.75 -5.02 -2.66
C TYR A 275 151.62 -3.95 -3.34
N LYS A 276 151.10 -2.72 -3.53
CA LYS A 276 151.87 -1.60 -4.09
C LYS A 276 153.10 -1.26 -3.24
N LYS A 277 152.97 -1.21 -1.92
CA LYS A 277 154.12 -1.01 -1.03
C LYS A 277 155.16 -2.11 -1.20
N LEU A 278 154.73 -3.37 -1.32
CA LEU A 278 155.63 -4.51 -1.51
C LEU A 278 156.38 -4.42 -2.85
N VAL A 279 155.70 -4.02 -3.93
CA VAL A 279 156.29 -3.78 -5.26
C VAL A 279 157.33 -2.68 -5.19
N ASN A 280 157.00 -1.51 -4.62
CA ASN A 280 157.96 -0.42 -4.46
C ASN A 280 159.17 -0.83 -3.62
N LYS A 281 158.94 -1.65 -2.57
CA LYS A 281 160.02 -2.18 -1.74
C LYS A 281 160.93 -3.11 -2.55
N ARG A 282 160.36 -3.98 -3.39
CA ARG A 282 161.10 -4.86 -4.30
C ARG A 282 161.89 -4.09 -5.36
N GLU A 283 161.31 -3.05 -5.95
CA GLU A 283 162.00 -2.17 -6.91
C GLU A 283 163.19 -1.48 -6.25
N HIS A 284 163.01 -0.96 -5.03
CA HIS A 284 164.09 -0.35 -4.28
C HIS A 284 165.21 -1.34 -3.93
N THR A 285 164.89 -2.57 -3.52
CA THR A 285 165.92 -3.61 -3.31
C THR A 285 166.63 -3.98 -4.61
N GLN A 286 165.92 -3.99 -5.74
CA GLN A 286 166.51 -4.30 -7.05
C GLN A 286 167.46 -3.18 -7.52
N GLU A 287 167.13 -1.91 -7.29
CA GLU A 287 168.03 -0.77 -7.55
C GLU A 287 169.30 -0.83 -6.70
N VAL A 288 169.17 -1.13 -5.41
CA VAL A 288 170.33 -1.28 -4.50
C VAL A 288 171.24 -2.42 -4.96
N LEU A 289 170.67 -3.53 -5.42
CA LEU A 289 171.43 -4.67 -5.95
C LEU A 289 172.21 -4.29 -7.21
N ASN A 290 171.59 -3.54 -8.13
CA ASN A 290 172.24 -3.10 -9.36
C ASN A 290 173.43 -2.16 -9.07
N LYS A 291 173.29 -1.23 -8.11
CA LYS A 291 174.39 -0.36 -7.66
C LYS A 291 175.57 -1.15 -7.09
N GLN A 292 175.31 -2.18 -6.30
CA GLN A 292 176.36 -3.07 -5.76
C GLN A 292 177.06 -3.88 -6.87
N GLN A 293 176.32 -4.25 -7.91
CA GLN A 293 176.86 -4.94 -9.08
C GLN A 293 177.81 -4.04 -9.90
N ASP A 294 177.49 -2.74 -10.02
CA ASP A 294 178.32 -1.77 -10.73
C ASP A 294 179.62 -1.43 -9.98
N GLU A 295 179.55 -1.24 -8.66
CA GLU A 295 180.73 -1.02 -7.80
C GLU A 295 181.69 -2.23 -7.82
N LEU A 296 181.16 -3.45 -7.88
CA LEU A 296 181.93 -4.68 -8.01
C LEU A 296 182.69 -4.75 -9.34
N ASN A 297 182.04 -4.35 -10.44
CA ASN A 297 182.66 -4.35 -11.77
C ASN A 297 183.78 -3.31 -11.89
N GLU A 298 183.65 -2.16 -11.22
CA GLU A 298 184.66 -1.11 -11.20
C GLU A 298 185.90 -1.51 -10.38
N ALA A 299 185.70 -2.23 -9.28
CA ALA A 299 186.78 -2.80 -8.47
C ALA A 299 187.58 -3.87 -9.24
N MET A 300 186.91 -4.72 -10.03
CA MET A 300 187.59 -5.72 -10.88
C MET A 300 188.49 -5.06 -11.94
N LYS A 301 188.03 -3.98 -12.59
CA LYS A 301 188.84 -3.23 -13.57
C LYS A 301 190.08 -2.56 -12.95
N LYS A 302 190.01 -2.11 -11.70
CA LYS A 302 191.17 -1.58 -10.97
C LYS A 302 192.17 -2.69 -10.62
N LEU A 303 191.68 -3.87 -10.21
CA LEU A 303 192.51 -5.03 -9.89
C LEU A 303 193.31 -5.54 -11.11
N GLU A 304 192.69 -5.57 -12.28
CA GLU A 304 193.33 -5.96 -13.55
C GLU A 304 194.50 -5.03 -13.91
N LYS A 305 194.35 -3.72 -13.68
CA LYS A 305 195.41 -2.72 -13.89
C LYS A 305 196.58 -2.87 -12.91
N TYR A 306 196.33 -3.23 -11.65
CA TYR A 306 197.39 -3.49 -10.65
C TYR A 306 198.18 -4.78 -10.94
N SER A 307 197.49 -5.83 -11.41
CA SER A 307 198.11 -7.11 -11.80
C SER A 307 199.10 -6.93 -12.96
N TYR A 308 198.75 -6.11 -13.97
CA TYR A 308 199.61 -5.84 -15.13
C TYR A 308 200.86 -5.01 -14.76
N ALA A 309 200.75 -4.08 -13.81
CA ALA A 309 201.86 -3.26 -13.34
C ALA A 309 202.88 -4.06 -12.50
N MET A 310 202.41 -5.00 -11.66
CA MET A 310 203.28 -5.86 -10.86
C MET A 310 204.07 -6.86 -11.72
N GLY A 311 203.47 -7.45 -12.76
CA GLY A 311 204.13 -8.43 -13.61
C GLY A 311 205.32 -7.87 -14.44
N LYS A 312 205.40 -6.55 -14.63
CA LYS A 312 206.52 -5.90 -15.34
C LYS A 312 207.71 -5.55 -14.44
N LEU A 313 207.53 -5.54 -13.11
CA LEU A 313 208.59 -5.26 -12.13
C LEU A 313 209.45 -6.49 -11.80
N GLU A 314 208.93 -7.70 -11.99
CA GLU A 314 209.64 -8.94 -11.64
C GLU A 314 210.64 -9.43 -12.71
N ASN A 315 210.57 -8.94 -13.95
CA ASN A 315 211.44 -9.37 -15.05
C ASN A 315 212.63 -8.43 -15.34
N MET A 316 213.06 -7.58 -14.40
CA MET A 316 214.24 -6.72 -14.57
C MET A 316 215.55 -7.39 -14.12
N SER A 317 216.58 -7.33 -14.98
CA SER A 317 217.91 -7.95 -14.79
C SER A 317 218.95 -7.00 -14.15
N LEU A 318 220.00 -7.59 -13.57
CA LEU A 318 220.90 -7.05 -12.53
C LEU A 318 221.77 -5.80 -12.90
N ILE A 319 221.87 -5.39 -14.16
CA ILE A 319 222.68 -4.21 -14.58
C ILE A 319 221.83 -2.93 -14.69
N ASP A 320 220.51 -3.05 -14.85
CA ASP A 320 219.58 -1.92 -15.04
C ASP A 320 219.16 -1.20 -13.74
N ARG A 321 219.63 -1.69 -12.58
CA ARG A 321 219.65 -0.92 -11.31
C ARG A 321 220.83 0.05 -11.20
N LEU A 322 221.91 -0.10 -11.97
CA LEU A 322 223.16 0.63 -11.67
C LEU A 322 223.31 2.02 -12.33
N PHE A 323 222.54 2.37 -13.37
CA PHE A 323 222.71 3.64 -14.12
C PHE A 323 221.38 4.34 -14.49
N ASN A 324 220.51 4.53 -13.52
CA ASN A 324 219.40 5.50 -13.48
C ASN A 324 218.75 5.88 -14.84
N ARG A 325 218.21 4.88 -15.54
CA ARG A 325 217.30 5.06 -16.68
C ARG A 325 215.94 4.44 -16.34
N ILE A 326 214.99 5.29 -15.92
CA ILE A 326 213.57 4.92 -15.80
C ILE A 326 212.73 6.06 -16.40
N PRO A 327 212.19 5.92 -17.64
CA PRO A 327 210.96 6.67 -18.00
C PRO A 327 210.13 6.02 -19.14
N THR A 328 208.78 6.05 -19.17
CA THR A 328 207.91 7.25 -19.08
C THR A 328 206.50 6.93 -18.53
N GLU A 329 206.12 5.66 -18.42
CA GLU A 329 204.73 5.24 -18.14
C GLU A 329 204.37 5.21 -16.65
N VAL A 330 205.33 5.44 -15.74
CA VAL A 330 205.13 5.35 -14.27
C VAL A 330 204.65 6.68 -13.65
N LYS A 331 204.57 7.77 -14.42
CA LYS A 331 204.25 9.12 -13.89
C LYS A 331 202.76 9.49 -13.83
N GLN A 332 201.83 8.64 -14.28
CA GLN A 332 200.40 8.99 -14.36
C GLN A 332 199.50 8.34 -13.30
N LEU A 333 200.04 7.97 -12.14
CA LEU A 333 199.24 7.45 -11.02
C LEU A 333 199.10 8.52 -9.91
N ALA A 334 198.11 9.40 -10.07
CA ALA A 334 197.56 10.25 -9.01
C ALA A 334 196.02 10.38 -9.20
N PRO A 335 195.20 10.21 -8.15
CA PRO A 335 193.74 10.37 -8.21
C PRO A 335 193.27 11.76 -7.74
N GLY A 336 192.22 12.30 -8.38
CA GLY A 336 191.50 13.53 -8.02
C GLY A 336 189.99 13.29 -7.89
N GLU A 337 189.37 14.12 -7.06
CA GLU A 337 188.04 14.10 -6.41
C GLU A 337 186.80 14.22 -7.32
N GLU A 338 185.63 13.80 -6.82
CA GLU A 338 184.30 14.24 -7.28
C GLU A 338 183.32 14.39 -6.09
N GLU A 339 182.68 15.56 -6.03
CA GLU A 339 181.53 15.92 -5.18
C GLU A 339 180.20 15.58 -5.86
N LYS A 340 179.16 15.28 -5.07
CA LYS A 340 177.77 15.13 -5.51
C LYS A 340 176.83 15.81 -4.51
N ASP A 341 175.99 16.71 -5.03
CA ASP A 341 174.71 17.16 -4.48
C ASP A 341 173.66 17.09 -5.60
N ASP A 342 172.51 16.46 -5.29
CA ASP A 342 171.14 17.00 -5.44
C ASP A 342 170.10 15.98 -4.93
#